data_AF-A0A316LA78-F1
#
_entry.id   AF-A0A316LA78-F1
#
_cell.length_a   1.000
_cell.length_b   1.000
_cell.length_c   1.000
_cell.angle_alpha   90.00
_cell.angle_beta   90.00
_cell.angle_gamma   90.00
#
_symmetry.space_group_name_H-M   'P 1'
#
loop_
_entity.id
_entity.type
_entity.pdbx_description
1 polymer ?
#
loop_
_entity_poly.entity_id
_entity_poly.type
_entity_poly.pdbx_seq_one_letter_code
_entity_poly.pdbx_strand_id
1 'polypeptide(L)'
;MKKEYKSLTKSYEESERKLNDISYELYGKNLSLKELGKLSLSLNEKMKDNENLLYEVINMIESYNKGASRNILIRTILSLISIGICFINLPIGLVLTALSVVSVYKYKGCTEVEELNELLLELYGQKSRITSYKNGIIEKVKSTSKNINNDVWVGEELEMLFDLSVRYVEMLLEGAEPDLESPYIEMIVKELLKDEDHPNASITELLELAKEKRNKEMVLKKAFTE
;
A
#
# COMPACT_ATOMS: atom_id res chain seq x y z
N MET A 1 -10.80 2.22 17.35
CA MET A 1 -9.34 2.32 17.45
C MET A 1 -8.63 0.99 17.68
N LYS A 2 -8.55 0.39 18.88
CA LYS A 2 -7.71 -0.82 19.10
C LYS A 2 -7.96 -2.00 18.13
N LYS A 3 -9.21 -2.21 17.69
CA LYS A 3 -9.57 -3.22 16.68
C LYS A 3 -9.11 -2.83 15.27
N GLU A 4 -9.26 -1.56 14.90
CA GLU A 4 -8.84 -1.02 13.60
C GLU A 4 -7.32 -0.98 13.49
N TYR A 5 -6.62 -0.50 14.53
CA TYR A 5 -5.17 -0.54 14.64
C TYR A 5 -4.64 -1.98 14.45
N LYS A 6 -5.19 -2.96 15.19
CA LYS A 6 -4.80 -4.37 15.03
C LYS A 6 -5.02 -4.90 13.62
N SER A 7 -6.06 -4.42 12.93
CA SER A 7 -6.33 -4.77 11.53
C SER A 7 -5.26 -4.19 10.61
N LEU A 8 -4.92 -2.92 10.76
CA LEU A 8 -3.88 -2.24 9.99
C LEU A 8 -2.51 -2.90 10.19
N THR A 9 -2.13 -3.17 11.44
CA THR A 9 -0.85 -3.83 11.76
C THR A 9 -0.78 -5.21 11.10
N LYS A 10 -1.88 -5.98 11.13
CA LYS A 10 -1.92 -7.29 10.47
C LYS A 10 -1.73 -7.16 8.95
N SER A 11 -2.39 -6.19 8.31
CA SER A 11 -2.23 -5.92 6.88
C SER A 11 -0.79 -5.51 6.54
N TYR A 12 -0.18 -4.67 7.38
CA TYR A 12 1.23 -4.29 7.28
C TYR A 12 2.16 -5.52 7.38
N GLU A 13 2.01 -6.35 8.41
CA GLU A 13 2.83 -7.55 8.63
C GLU A 13 2.69 -8.59 7.51
N GLU A 14 1.50 -8.71 6.92
CA GLU A 14 1.29 -9.57 5.75
C GLU A 14 1.99 -9.01 4.51
N SER A 15 1.92 -7.69 4.31
CA SER A 15 2.63 -7.00 3.24
C SER A 15 4.14 -7.15 3.39
N GLU A 16 4.68 -7.01 4.60
CA GLU A 16 6.10 -7.19 4.90
C GLU A 16 6.60 -8.59 4.59
N ARG A 17 5.85 -9.62 4.96
CA ARG A 17 6.22 -11.01 4.65
C ARG A 17 6.36 -11.23 3.14
N LYS A 18 5.37 -10.78 2.37
CA LYS A 18 5.41 -10.86 0.91
C LYS A 18 6.55 -10.04 0.30
N LEU A 19 6.83 -8.87 0.88
CA LEU A 19 7.93 -8.01 0.43
C LEU A 19 9.29 -8.67 0.66
N ASN A 20 9.45 -9.41 1.77
CA ASN A 20 10.65 -10.20 2.03
C ASN A 20 10.80 -11.34 1.01
N ASP A 21 9.71 -12.04 0.66
CA ASP A 21 9.73 -13.09 -0.37
C ASP A 21 10.19 -12.52 -1.73
N ILE A 22 9.66 -11.36 -2.12
CA ILE A 22 10.09 -10.63 -3.34
C ILE A 22 11.57 -10.27 -3.25
N SER A 23 12.06 -9.82 -2.09
CA SER A 23 13.48 -9.50 -1.89
C SER A 23 14.37 -10.71 -2.11
N TYR A 24 14.01 -11.86 -1.54
CA TYR A 24 14.74 -13.11 -1.71
C TYR A 24 14.80 -13.56 -3.17
N GLU A 25 13.69 -13.45 -3.90
CA GLU A 25 13.64 -13.77 -5.33
C GLU A 25 14.47 -12.79 -6.16
N LEU A 26 14.30 -11.49 -5.92
CA LEU A 26 14.98 -10.43 -6.64
C LEU A 26 16.50 -10.52 -6.52
N TYR A 27 17.03 -10.73 -5.31
CA TYR A 27 18.48 -10.81 -5.07
C TYR A 27 19.04 -12.23 -5.21
N GLY A 28 18.20 -13.20 -5.59
CA GLY A 28 18.59 -14.58 -5.87
C GLY A 28 19.21 -14.78 -7.26
N LYS A 29 18.81 -15.86 -7.93
CA LYS A 29 19.34 -16.34 -9.23
C LYS A 29 19.23 -15.30 -10.36
N ASN A 30 19.80 -15.62 -11.52
CA ASN A 30 19.56 -14.86 -12.75
C ASN A 30 18.09 -15.01 -13.16
N LEU A 31 17.38 -13.87 -13.23
CA LEU A 31 15.96 -13.82 -13.57
C LEU A 31 15.78 -13.45 -15.05
N SER A 32 14.84 -14.13 -15.70
CA SER A 32 14.34 -13.78 -17.03
C SER A 32 13.52 -12.48 -17.00
N LEU A 33 13.29 -11.87 -18.18
CA LEU A 33 12.43 -10.69 -18.29
C LEU A 33 10.99 -10.95 -17.81
N LYS A 34 10.48 -12.17 -18.03
CA LYS A 34 9.17 -12.59 -17.55
C LYS A 34 9.10 -12.62 -16.02
N GLU A 35 10.11 -13.19 -15.35
CA GLU A 35 10.19 -13.22 -13.89
C GLU A 35 10.35 -11.81 -13.31
N LEU A 36 11.23 -10.99 -13.91
CA LEU A 36 11.39 -9.59 -13.54
C LEU A 36 10.09 -8.80 -13.67
N GLY A 37 9.31 -9.06 -14.72
CA GLY A 37 8.01 -8.41 -14.93
C GLY A 37 6.97 -8.83 -13.89
N LYS A 38 6.92 -10.12 -13.52
CA LYS A 38 6.07 -10.60 -12.42
C LYS A 38 6.42 -9.93 -11.09
N LEU A 39 7.71 -9.80 -10.78
CA LEU A 39 8.15 -9.09 -9.58
C LEU A 39 7.78 -7.61 -9.62
N SER A 40 7.91 -6.96 -10.79
CA SER A 40 7.53 -5.55 -10.96
C SER A 40 6.03 -5.33 -10.73
N LEU A 41 5.18 -6.17 -11.31
CA LEU A 41 3.73 -6.16 -11.09
C LEU A 41 3.37 -6.39 -9.61
N SER A 42 4.04 -7.34 -8.96
CA SER A 42 3.82 -7.61 -7.53
C SER A 42 4.22 -6.41 -6.67
N LEU A 43 5.36 -5.76 -6.97
CA LEU A 43 5.79 -4.54 -6.26
C LEU A 43 4.84 -3.36 -6.48
N ASN A 44 4.23 -3.23 -7.66
CA ASN A 44 3.22 -2.21 -7.92
C ASN A 44 1.96 -2.44 -7.08
N GLU A 45 1.47 -3.68 -6.99
CA GLU A 45 0.36 -4.03 -6.10
C GLU A 45 0.72 -3.72 -4.63
N LYS A 46 1.93 -4.05 -4.19
CA LYS A 46 2.40 -3.72 -2.83
C LYS A 46 2.51 -2.20 -2.60
N MET A 47 2.91 -1.43 -3.60
CA MET A 47 2.92 0.04 -3.51
C MET A 47 1.50 0.58 -3.32
N LYS A 48 0.53 0.08 -4.10
CA LYS A 48 -0.89 0.48 -3.99
C LYS A 48 -1.47 0.12 -2.62
N ASP A 49 -1.19 -1.10 -2.13
CA ASP A 49 -1.59 -1.54 -0.78
C ASP A 49 -0.99 -0.62 0.30
N ASN A 50 0.30 -0.30 0.18
CA ASN A 50 1.01 0.58 1.12
C ASN A 50 0.42 2.01 1.13
N GLU A 51 0.12 2.57 -0.04
CA GLU A 51 -0.49 3.90 -0.15
C GLU A 51 -1.91 3.95 0.44
N ASN A 52 -2.70 2.89 0.26
CA ASN A 52 -4.01 2.76 0.89
C ASN A 52 -3.88 2.71 2.43
N LEU A 53 -2.95 1.89 2.96
CA LEU A 53 -2.70 1.82 4.40
C LEU A 53 -2.20 3.15 4.97
N LEU A 54 -1.31 3.85 4.27
CA LEU A 54 -0.85 5.19 4.65
C LEU A 54 -2.04 6.16 4.76
N TYR A 55 -2.93 6.15 3.77
CA TYR A 55 -4.12 6.99 3.77
C TYR A 55 -5.05 6.67 4.95
N GLU A 56 -5.29 5.39 5.23
CA GLU A 56 -6.11 4.94 6.37
C GLU A 56 -5.51 5.36 7.73
N VAL A 57 -4.20 5.18 7.91
CA VAL A 57 -3.48 5.57 9.14
C VAL A 57 -3.52 7.09 9.33
N ILE A 58 -3.23 7.87 8.29
CA ILE A 58 -3.28 9.34 8.34
C ILE A 58 -4.68 9.81 8.72
N ASN A 59 -5.73 9.27 8.08
CA ASN A 59 -7.11 9.61 8.40
C ASN A 59 -7.47 9.27 9.85
N MET A 60 -6.99 8.14 10.37
CA MET A 60 -7.19 7.77 11.77
C MET A 60 -6.53 8.78 12.71
N ILE A 61 -5.27 9.14 12.47
CA ILE A 61 -4.55 10.17 13.24
C ILE A 61 -5.30 11.51 13.20
N GLU A 62 -5.70 11.96 12.01
CA GLU A 62 -6.45 13.21 11.85
C GLU A 62 -7.80 13.21 12.56
N SER A 63 -8.56 12.11 12.42
CA SER A 63 -9.88 11.96 13.06
C SER A 63 -9.74 12.00 14.59
N TYR A 64 -8.70 11.38 15.12
CA TYR A 64 -8.39 11.41 16.52
C TYR A 64 -8.00 12.82 16.99
N ASN A 65 -7.11 13.49 16.26
CA ASN A 65 -6.69 14.86 16.59
C ASN A 65 -7.85 15.86 16.55
N LYS A 66 -8.77 15.73 15.59
CA LYS A 66 -10.02 16.51 15.53
C LYS A 66 -10.95 16.19 16.72
N GLY A 67 -11.06 14.92 17.10
CA GLY A 67 -11.78 14.52 18.31
C GLY A 67 -11.17 15.11 19.57
N ALA A 68 -9.84 15.11 19.67
CA ALA A 68 -9.10 15.65 20.80
C ALA A 68 -9.26 17.17 20.93
N SER A 69 -9.12 17.93 19.84
CA SER A 69 -9.32 19.37 19.86
C SER A 69 -10.75 19.75 20.26
N ARG A 70 -11.76 19.01 19.76
CA ARG A 70 -13.16 19.19 20.17
C ARG A 70 -13.37 18.90 21.65
N ASN A 71 -12.76 17.85 22.18
CA ASN A 71 -12.83 17.49 23.59
C ASN A 71 -12.15 18.55 24.48
N ILE A 72 -11.01 19.10 24.04
CA ILE A 72 -10.33 20.21 24.72
C ILE A 72 -11.22 21.45 24.73
N LEU A 73 -11.86 21.79 23.61
CA LEU A 73 -12.77 22.94 23.53
C LEU A 73 -13.97 22.79 24.48
N ILE A 74 -14.62 21.62 24.48
CA ILE A 74 -15.73 21.30 25.40
C ILE A 74 -15.26 21.42 26.86
N ARG A 75 -14.04 20.94 27.18
CA ARG A 75 -13.44 21.05 28.52
C ARG A 75 -13.25 22.51 28.93
N THR A 76 -12.74 23.36 28.04
CA THR A 76 -12.55 24.79 28.32
C THR A 76 -13.89 25.47 28.60
N ILE A 77 -14.92 25.17 27.81
CA ILE A 77 -16.27 25.73 28.00
C ILE A 77 -16.86 25.27 29.35
N LEU A 78 -16.80 23.98 29.68
CA LEU A 78 -17.30 23.44 30.95
C LEU A 78 -16.56 24.03 32.17
N SER A 79 -15.26 24.26 32.05
CA SER A 79 -14.45 24.88 33.10
C SER A 79 -14.84 26.35 33.31
N LEU A 80 -15.04 27.10 32.22
CA LEU A 80 -15.50 28.50 32.28
C LEU A 80 -16.90 28.62 32.91
N ILE A 81 -17.83 27.73 32.56
CA ILE A 81 -19.17 27.66 33.18
C ILE A 81 -19.06 27.38 34.68
N SER A 82 -18.22 26.42 35.07
CA SER A 82 -18.03 26.06 36.49
C SER A 82 -17.46 27.25 37.29
N ILE A 83 -16.47 27.97 36.73
CA ILE A 83 -15.91 29.19 37.33
C ILE A 83 -16.99 30.26 37.48
N GLY A 84 -17.82 30.50 36.45
CA GLY A 84 -18.93 31.45 36.52
C GLY A 84 -19.93 31.11 37.62
N ILE A 85 -20.26 29.83 37.79
CA ILE A 85 -21.17 29.36 38.84
C ILE A 85 -20.55 29.50 40.24
N CYS A 86 -19.23 29.33 40.39
CA CYS A 86 -18.55 29.57 41.67
C CYS A 86 -18.75 31.00 42.20
N PHE A 87 -18.87 32.00 41.32
CA PHE A 87 -19.14 33.39 41.72
C PHE A 87 -20.59 33.63 42.21
N ILE A 88 -21.52 32.74 41.86
CA ILE A 88 -22.94 32.84 42.24
C ILE A 88 -23.26 31.93 43.42
N ASN A 89 -22.73 30.69 43.41
CA ASN A 89 -22.96 29.68 44.44
C ASN A 89 -21.76 28.72 44.53
N LEU A 90 -20.86 29.04 45.47
CA LEU A 90 -19.60 28.33 45.70
C LEU A 90 -19.74 26.79 45.87
N PRO A 91 -20.67 26.26 46.70
CA PRO A 91 -20.82 24.80 46.85
C PRO A 91 -21.21 24.09 45.55
N ILE A 92 -22.10 24.69 44.74
CA ILE A 92 -22.53 24.10 43.46
C ILE A 92 -21.37 24.15 42.45
N GLY A 93 -20.64 25.26 42.39
CA GLY A 93 -19.48 25.40 41.50
C GLY A 93 -18.37 24.40 41.82
N LEU A 94 -18.10 24.11 43.09
CA LEU A 94 -17.12 23.10 43.50
C LEU A 94 -17.51 21.68 43.05
N VAL A 95 -18.79 21.31 43.15
CA VAL A 95 -19.29 20.00 42.68
C VAL A 95 -19.13 19.85 41.16
N LEU A 96 -19.45 20.90 40.39
CA LEU A 96 -19.30 20.90 38.94
C LEU A 96 -17.83 20.83 38.51
N THR A 97 -16.94 21.49 39.26
CA THR A 97 -15.49 21.44 39.03
C THR A 97 -14.93 20.05 39.33
N ALA A 98 -15.41 19.36 40.37
CA ALA A 98 -15.00 17.98 40.64
C ALA A 98 -15.46 17.01 39.54
N LEU A 99 -16.69 17.16 39.04
CA LEU A 99 -17.22 16.34 37.94
C LEU A 99 -16.46 16.56 36.62
N SER A 100 -16.03 17.78 36.34
CA SER A 100 -15.23 18.10 35.15
C SER A 100 -13.79 17.58 35.24
N VAL A 101 -13.26 17.32 36.45
CA VAL A 101 -11.95 16.68 36.66
C VAL A 101 -12.02 15.15 36.57
N VAL A 102 -13.10 14.51 37.04
CA VAL A 102 -13.25 13.05 36.94
C VAL A 102 -13.39 12.57 35.49
N SER A 103 -13.99 13.37 34.61
CA SER A 103 -14.03 13.09 33.17
C SER A 103 -12.66 13.19 32.48
N VAL A 104 -11.67 13.86 33.09
CA VAL A 104 -10.30 14.05 32.56
C VAL A 104 -9.44 12.80 32.69
N TYR A 105 -9.63 11.99 33.74
CA TYR A 105 -8.79 10.81 33.99
C TYR A 105 -9.04 9.62 33.02
N LYS A 106 -10.07 9.71 32.17
CA LYS A 106 -10.38 8.70 31.14
C LYS A 106 -9.74 8.98 29.78
N TYR A 107 -8.92 10.03 29.63
CA TYR A 107 -8.25 10.32 28.37
C TYR A 107 -7.07 9.36 28.13
N LYS A 108 -7.38 8.17 27.63
CA LYS A 108 -6.45 7.05 27.37
C LYS A 108 -5.66 7.16 26.07
N GLY A 109 -5.78 8.25 25.31
CA GLY A 109 -5.36 8.27 23.91
C GLY A 109 -4.03 8.96 23.61
N CYS A 110 -3.09 9.05 24.57
CA CYS A 110 -1.71 9.43 24.23
C CYS A 110 -0.96 8.26 23.60
N THR A 111 -1.09 7.07 24.19
CA THR A 111 -0.41 5.86 23.73
C THR A 111 -0.93 5.35 22.39
N GLU A 112 -2.24 5.50 22.11
CA GLU A 112 -2.83 5.00 20.86
C GLU A 112 -2.41 5.82 19.61
N VAL A 113 -2.04 7.10 19.79
CA VAL A 113 -1.52 7.94 18.69
C VAL A 113 -0.04 7.67 18.44
N GLU A 114 0.72 7.40 19.49
CA GLU A 114 2.12 6.98 19.38
C GLU A 114 2.23 5.68 18.56
N GLU A 115 1.40 4.67 18.89
CA GLU A 115 1.32 3.41 18.13
C GLU A 115 0.97 3.62 16.65
N LEU A 116 0.06 4.56 16.32
CA LEU A 116 -0.26 4.91 14.93
C LEU A 116 0.87 5.65 14.22
N ASN A 117 1.61 6.51 14.93
CA ASN A 117 2.77 7.21 14.37
C ASN A 117 3.94 6.26 14.11
N GLU A 118 4.15 5.26 14.96
CA GLU A 118 5.13 4.20 14.72
C GLU A 118 4.78 3.42 13.45
N LEU A 119 3.53 2.98 13.31
CA LEU A 119 3.06 2.29 12.10
C LEU A 119 3.18 3.16 10.84
N LEU A 120 2.94 4.48 10.96
CA LEU A 120 3.12 5.43 9.87
C LEU A 120 4.58 5.47 9.39
N LEU A 121 5.54 5.51 10.33
CA LEU A 121 6.97 5.46 10.02
C LEU A 121 7.38 4.14 9.35
N GLU A 122 6.86 3.03 9.85
CA GLU A 122 7.08 1.70 9.28
C GLU A 122 6.55 1.60 7.84
N LEU A 123 5.37 2.16 7.57
CA LEU A 123 4.79 2.21 6.23
C LEU A 123 5.63 3.06 5.27
N TYR A 124 6.19 4.19 5.71
CA TYR A 124 7.14 4.96 4.91
C TYR A 124 8.44 4.17 4.65
N GLY A 125 8.94 3.43 5.64
CA GLY A 125 10.08 2.53 5.48
C GLY A 125 9.81 1.42 4.46
N GLN A 126 8.62 0.82 4.50
CA GLN A 126 8.16 -0.15 3.51
C GLN A 126 8.09 0.47 2.10
N LYS A 127 7.51 1.68 1.97
CA LYS A 127 7.47 2.42 0.70
C LYS A 127 8.85 2.63 0.09
N SER A 128 9.82 3.03 0.93
CA SER A 128 11.22 3.21 0.51
C SER A 128 11.84 1.92 -0.01
N ARG A 129 11.62 0.78 0.69
CA ARG A 129 12.12 -0.53 0.25
C ARG A 129 11.49 -1.00 -1.05
N ILE A 130 10.17 -0.83 -1.23
CA ILE A 130 9.48 -1.16 -2.49
C ILE A 130 10.14 -0.39 -3.65
N THR A 131 10.38 0.92 -3.49
CA THR A 131 11.08 1.72 -4.50
C THR A 131 12.50 1.21 -4.77
N SER A 132 13.25 0.85 -3.73
CA SER A 132 14.58 0.27 -3.90
C SER A 132 14.56 -1.04 -4.68
N TYR A 133 13.58 -1.91 -4.43
CA TYR A 133 13.45 -3.18 -5.14
C TYR A 133 13.06 -2.98 -6.61
N LYS A 134 12.18 -2.01 -6.90
CA LYS A 134 11.89 -1.60 -8.27
C LYS A 134 13.16 -1.16 -9.01
N ASN A 135 13.98 -0.33 -8.37
CA ASN A 135 15.26 0.09 -8.95
C ASN A 135 16.18 -1.12 -9.18
N GLY A 136 16.23 -2.08 -8.24
CA GLY A 136 16.97 -3.34 -8.42
C GLY A 136 16.48 -4.19 -9.60
N ILE A 137 15.18 -4.21 -9.87
CA ILE A 137 14.62 -4.86 -11.08
C ILE A 137 15.15 -4.17 -12.33
N ILE A 138 15.11 -2.84 -12.38
CA ILE A 138 15.60 -2.06 -13.53
C ILE A 138 17.09 -2.31 -13.77
N GLU A 139 17.91 -2.35 -12.72
CA GLU A 139 19.32 -2.69 -12.82
C GLU A 139 19.53 -4.11 -13.38
N LYS A 140 18.71 -5.08 -12.95
CA LYS A 140 18.75 -6.44 -13.49
C LYS A 140 18.30 -6.49 -14.96
N VAL A 141 17.26 -5.77 -15.36
CA VAL A 141 16.84 -5.63 -16.77
C VAL A 141 18.01 -5.09 -17.61
N LYS A 142 18.72 -4.06 -17.13
CA LYS A 142 19.93 -3.53 -17.78
C LYS A 142 21.05 -4.55 -17.89
N SER A 143 21.21 -5.43 -16.91
CA SER A 143 22.24 -6.48 -16.94
C SER A 143 21.87 -7.62 -17.89
N THR A 144 20.59 -8.00 -17.94
CA THR A 144 20.07 -9.03 -18.84
C THR A 144 20.15 -8.58 -20.30
N SER A 145 19.91 -7.29 -20.56
CA SER A 145 20.01 -6.72 -21.92
C SER A 145 21.42 -6.79 -22.51
N LYS A 146 22.46 -6.57 -21.70
CA LYS A 146 23.86 -6.70 -22.12
C LYS A 146 24.24 -8.11 -22.58
N ASN A 147 23.46 -9.13 -22.19
CA ASN A 147 23.67 -10.52 -22.60
C ASN A 147 22.81 -10.94 -23.81
N ILE A 148 21.87 -10.09 -24.24
CA ILE A 148 21.07 -10.30 -25.45
C ILE A 148 21.81 -9.60 -26.60
N ASN A 149 22.61 -10.37 -27.33
CA ASN A 149 23.41 -9.89 -28.47
C ASN A 149 22.51 -9.64 -29.71
N ASN A 150 21.50 -8.78 -29.57
CA ASN A 150 20.69 -8.29 -30.69
C ASN A 150 20.88 -6.78 -30.76
N ASP A 151 21.32 -6.29 -31.93
CA ASP A 151 21.50 -4.87 -32.31
C ASP A 151 20.26 -3.98 -32.14
N VAL A 152 19.19 -4.49 -31.52
CA VAL A 152 17.88 -3.86 -31.31
C VAL A 152 17.67 -3.40 -29.86
N TRP A 153 18.47 -3.88 -28.89
CA TRP A 153 18.17 -3.76 -27.45
C TRP A 153 19.35 -3.18 -26.67
N VAL A 154 19.62 -1.87 -26.79
CA VAL A 154 20.77 -1.26 -26.09
C VAL A 154 20.32 -0.27 -25.01
N GLY A 155 20.69 -0.56 -23.76
CA GLY A 155 20.76 0.43 -22.68
C GLY A 155 19.42 0.96 -22.14
N GLU A 156 19.31 2.30 -22.05
CA GLU A 156 18.22 3.05 -21.41
C GLU A 156 16.85 2.89 -22.09
N GLU A 157 16.83 2.51 -23.38
CA GLU A 157 15.60 2.36 -24.16
C GLU A 157 14.78 1.14 -23.71
N LEU A 158 15.44 0.04 -23.32
CA LEU A 158 14.76 -1.16 -22.80
C LEU A 158 14.21 -0.96 -21.38
N GLU A 159 14.82 -0.11 -20.55
CA GLU A 159 14.26 0.25 -19.25
C GLU A 159 12.89 0.91 -19.42
N MET A 160 12.83 1.95 -20.27
CA MET A 160 11.59 2.68 -20.53
C MET A 160 10.53 1.77 -21.18
N LEU A 161 10.93 0.95 -22.15
CA LEU A 161 10.02 0.01 -22.81
C LEU A 161 9.50 -1.04 -21.82
N PHE A 162 10.35 -1.54 -20.92
CA PHE A 162 9.97 -2.53 -19.92
C PHE A 162 9.00 -1.93 -18.89
N ASP A 163 9.31 -0.76 -18.31
CA ASP A 163 8.43 -0.09 -17.34
C ASP A 163 7.07 0.24 -17.97
N LEU A 164 7.07 0.74 -19.20
CA LEU A 164 5.85 1.02 -19.95
C LEU A 164 5.05 -0.25 -20.27
N SER A 165 5.73 -1.35 -20.61
CA SER A 165 5.08 -2.64 -20.85
C SER A 165 4.47 -3.23 -19.60
N VAL A 166 5.15 -3.14 -18.45
CA VAL A 166 4.60 -3.53 -17.14
C VAL A 166 3.33 -2.72 -16.86
N ARG A 167 3.38 -1.39 -17.04
CA ARG A 167 2.21 -0.53 -16.87
C ARG A 167 1.05 -0.90 -17.80
N TYR A 168 1.33 -1.26 -19.05
CA TYR A 168 0.28 -1.70 -19.96
C TYR A 168 -0.35 -3.02 -19.53
N VAL A 169 0.44 -3.98 -19.04
CA VAL A 169 -0.10 -5.22 -18.46
C VAL A 169 -1.03 -4.90 -17.29
N GLU A 170 -0.69 -3.94 -16.43
CA GLU A 170 -1.57 -3.52 -15.34
C GLU A 170 -2.89 -2.94 -15.85
N MET A 171 -2.81 -1.99 -16.79
CA MET A 171 -3.99 -1.36 -17.39
C MET A 171 -4.92 -2.41 -18.02
N LEU A 172 -4.35 -3.35 -18.77
CA LEU A 172 -5.10 -4.46 -19.37
C LEU A 172 -5.78 -5.33 -18.31
N LEU A 173 -5.07 -5.66 -17.22
CA LEU A 173 -5.62 -6.44 -16.11
C LEU A 173 -6.73 -5.70 -15.35
N GLU A 174 -6.66 -4.38 -15.28
CA GLU A 174 -7.69 -3.50 -14.73
C GLU A 174 -8.87 -3.29 -15.69
N GLY A 175 -8.77 -3.77 -16.94
CA GLY A 175 -9.84 -3.71 -17.95
C GLY A 175 -9.78 -2.49 -18.86
N ALA A 176 -8.70 -1.71 -18.82
CA ALA A 176 -8.45 -0.67 -19.81
C ALA A 176 -7.90 -1.29 -21.11
N GLU A 177 -8.13 -0.60 -22.23
CA GLU A 177 -7.63 -0.96 -23.55
C GLU A 177 -6.61 0.10 -24.01
N PRO A 178 -5.36 0.05 -23.50
CA PRO A 178 -4.33 0.96 -23.92
C PRO A 178 -3.94 0.73 -25.39
N ASP A 179 -3.68 1.81 -26.12
CA ASP A 179 -3.11 1.71 -27.46
C ASP A 179 -1.64 1.26 -27.39
N LEU A 180 -1.36 0.09 -27.95
CA LEU A 180 -0.02 -0.50 -28.04
C LEU A 180 0.60 -0.11 -29.38
N GLU A 181 0.90 1.17 -29.57
CA GLU A 181 1.38 1.71 -30.86
C GLU A 181 2.77 1.17 -31.26
N SER A 182 3.55 0.67 -30.29
CA SER A 182 4.91 0.18 -30.53
C SER A 182 4.96 -1.35 -30.61
N PRO A 183 5.40 -1.93 -31.74
CA PRO A 183 5.60 -3.38 -31.88
C PRO A 183 6.54 -3.96 -30.81
N TYR A 184 7.47 -3.16 -30.29
CA TYR A 184 8.40 -3.57 -29.24
C TYR A 184 7.71 -3.74 -27.89
N ILE A 185 6.80 -2.81 -27.55
CA ILE A 185 5.99 -2.89 -26.34
C ILE A 185 5.05 -4.08 -26.44
N GLU A 186 4.39 -4.26 -27.59
CA GLU A 186 3.50 -5.40 -27.82
C GLU A 186 4.24 -6.73 -27.59
N MET A 187 5.48 -6.85 -28.05
CA MET A 187 6.30 -8.05 -27.87
C MET A 187 6.66 -8.30 -26.40
N ILE A 188 7.05 -7.26 -25.65
CA ILE A 188 7.35 -7.39 -24.22
C ILE A 188 6.08 -7.74 -23.45
N VAL A 189 4.96 -7.07 -23.72
CA VAL A 189 3.65 -7.37 -23.12
C VAL A 189 3.26 -8.83 -23.34
N LYS A 190 3.44 -9.37 -24.56
CA LYS A 190 3.22 -10.79 -24.85
C LYS A 190 4.11 -11.69 -24.01
N GLU A 191 5.41 -11.41 -23.91
CA GLU A 191 6.33 -12.22 -23.11
C GLU A 191 6.00 -12.18 -21.61
N LEU A 192 5.56 -11.02 -21.10
CA LEU A 192 5.11 -10.85 -19.72
C LEU A 192 3.82 -11.63 -19.41
N LEU A 193 2.88 -11.64 -20.35
CA LEU A 193 1.59 -12.34 -20.23
C LEU A 193 1.65 -13.83 -20.60
N LYS A 194 2.75 -14.28 -21.22
CA LYS A 194 2.89 -15.62 -21.81
C LYS A 194 2.52 -16.73 -20.83
N ASP A 195 1.56 -17.57 -21.23
CA ASP A 195 1.24 -18.81 -20.54
C ASP A 195 2.01 -19.97 -21.19
N GLU A 196 2.62 -20.83 -20.38
CA GLU A 196 3.38 -21.99 -20.89
C GLU A 196 2.46 -23.02 -21.54
N ASP A 197 1.19 -23.07 -21.10
CA ASP A 197 0.18 -23.96 -21.66
C ASP A 197 -0.42 -23.42 -22.98
N HIS A 198 -0.22 -22.11 -23.26
CA HIS A 198 -0.78 -21.43 -24.43
C HIS A 198 0.24 -20.49 -25.11
N PRO A 199 1.35 -21.03 -25.67
CA PRO A 199 2.48 -20.24 -26.16
C PRO A 199 2.18 -19.35 -27.37
N ASN A 200 1.09 -19.63 -28.10
CA ASN A 200 0.68 -18.91 -29.32
C ASN A 200 -0.58 -18.05 -29.13
N ALA A 201 -1.05 -17.89 -27.89
CA ALA A 201 -2.25 -17.10 -27.61
C ALA A 201 -2.00 -15.61 -27.90
N SER A 202 -3.03 -14.94 -28.40
CA SER A 202 -3.07 -13.49 -28.54
C SER A 202 -3.04 -12.78 -27.18
N ILE A 203 -2.70 -11.49 -27.15
CA ILE A 203 -2.73 -10.69 -25.91
C ILE A 203 -4.11 -10.76 -25.25
N THR A 204 -5.18 -10.68 -26.05
CA THR A 204 -6.57 -10.74 -25.57
C THR A 204 -6.86 -12.07 -24.89
N GLU A 205 -6.47 -13.19 -25.48
CA GLU A 205 -6.67 -14.53 -24.90
C GLU A 205 -5.83 -14.72 -23.62
N LEU A 206 -4.57 -14.30 -23.62
CA LEU A 206 -3.71 -14.34 -22.43
C LEU A 206 -4.27 -13.48 -21.30
N LEU A 207 -4.89 -12.34 -21.64
CA LEU A 207 -5.49 -11.44 -20.67
C LEU A 207 -6.74 -12.03 -20.02
N GLU A 208 -7.62 -12.69 -20.80
CA GLU A 208 -8.79 -13.37 -20.25
C GLU A 208 -8.38 -14.49 -19.29
N LEU A 209 -7.36 -15.29 -19.67
CA LEU A 209 -6.81 -16.33 -18.80
C LEU A 209 -6.23 -15.75 -17.50
N ALA A 210 -5.49 -14.64 -17.58
CA ALA A 210 -4.94 -13.96 -16.41
C ALA A 210 -6.04 -13.42 -15.49
N LYS A 211 -7.10 -12.82 -16.05
CA LYS A 211 -8.27 -12.34 -15.29
C LYS A 211 -9.02 -13.49 -14.63
N GLU A 212 -9.19 -14.61 -15.32
CA GLU A 212 -9.86 -15.80 -14.77
C GLU A 212 -9.08 -16.41 -13.60
N LYS A 213 -7.75 -16.55 -13.74
CA LYS A 213 -6.85 -17.01 -12.65
C LYS A 213 -6.97 -16.08 -11.43
N ARG A 214 -6.92 -14.76 -11.64
CA ARG A 214 -7.04 -13.76 -10.55
C ARG A 214 -8.39 -13.82 -9.84
N ASN A 215 -9.49 -13.99 -10.59
CA ASN A 215 -10.82 -14.13 -10.01
C ASN A 215 -10.94 -15.39 -9.15
N LYS A 216 -10.41 -16.53 -9.61
CA LYS A 216 -10.41 -17.79 -8.84
C LYS A 216 -9.64 -17.64 -7.53
N GLU A 217 -8.49 -16.98 -7.54
CA GLU A 217 -7.71 -16.72 -6.32
C GLU A 217 -8.43 -15.80 -5.33
N MET A 218 -9.12 -14.75 -5.80
CA MET A 218 -9.91 -13.89 -4.91
C MET A 218 -11.07 -14.64 -4.24
N VAL A 219 -11.76 -15.51 -4.98
CA VAL A 219 -12.86 -16.32 -4.46
C VAL A 219 -12.35 -17.29 -3.39
N LEU A 220 -11.21 -17.95 -3.64
CA LEU A 220 -10.59 -18.82 -2.65
C LEU A 220 -10.18 -18.05 -1.40
N LYS A 221 -9.53 -16.88 -1.53
CA LYS A 221 -9.20 -16.05 -0.37
C LYS A 221 -10.44 -15.70 0.47
N LYS A 222 -11.55 -15.29 -0.15
CA LYS A 222 -12.80 -15.02 0.59
C LYS A 222 -13.31 -16.25 1.34
N ALA A 223 -13.32 -17.42 0.70
CA ALA A 223 -13.81 -18.66 1.30
C ALA A 223 -12.99 -19.17 2.50
N PHE A 224 -11.72 -18.79 2.61
CA PHE A 224 -10.84 -19.17 3.73
C PHE A 224 -10.67 -18.08 4.80
N THR A 225 -11.35 -16.93 4.65
CA THR A 225 -11.25 -15.82 5.62
C THR A 225 -12.58 -15.47 6.31
N GLU A 226 -13.71 -16.04 5.87
CA GLU A 226 -15.02 -16.02 6.55
C GLU A 226 -15.24 -17.28 7.39
#